data_AF-K9TAG3-F1
#
_entry.id   AF-K9TAG3-F1
#
_cell.length_a   1.000
_cell.length_b   1.000
_cell.length_c   1.000
_cell.angle_alpha   90.00
_cell.angle_beta   90.00
_cell.angle_gamma   90.00
#
_symmetry.space_group_name_H-M   'P 1'
#
loop_
_entity.id
_entity.type
_entity.pdbx_description
1 polymer ?
#
loop_
_entity_poly.entity_id
_entity_poly.type
_entity_poly.pdbx_seq_one_letter_code
_entity_poly.pdbx_strand_id
1 'polypeptide(L)'
;MFLESSPKPIDSSLQPSVAKLEKTSPGLSVIAAKQFRYALVQTGIELMVTAPRKFNVLEEFILRASLEITPKPTEVELAQVLGLDPIFVRSTTANLQALNTLNVLPDGSLQLTPEGRTFYEKGSVPQPPESHSLYAIADPLLEATTFELNPLRESALNLPNLGDFLPLNCRIKPVDSLTLTEVQQRLIHQGLGFHSPESGKEVTAFKIAEPPETRWQSVALFAIFDTLNQRLTLQLRRGQQLLESATLWLEMLQSEGKISLTELFEIPCKESFPQENYAVEARLEQVRTAATTKGDNAGENTPETGSVILIPESQIQTQFLETLKTANHQVLIYLPQFPEQGIDYRLLQGLETLVKRGVWILMGQGTVSEELSENPPILPEWLTKLAAVKTAEGLSAIQILELEQFHAKEVVIDRQIYVCSAPNWLTYGGDCLPQGESLYQVTVPEIISAAYQFLSTQFQQRAESLWQEAITTQDESLATISLSIWGGLGMTEIALQQIQDQGWLELLPIWLKIACQGLRSQQLSSDSPSLNQALSQLSELTPDFPELDSLCEAWRQVMGVIASGDRTLALKLLSEAVWQDFTRLGIAPETIESPDTFISSELAQLSQNQPRVKSKNTQPQKRSRSKSD
;
A
#
# COMPACT_ATOMS: atom_id res chain seq x y z
N MET A 1 23.03 13.76 -8.52
CA MET A 1 23.86 14.74 -7.77
C MET A 1 22.99 15.93 -7.40
N PHE A 2 22.58 16.06 -6.13
CA PHE A 2 22.01 17.31 -5.64
C PHE A 2 23.13 18.34 -5.55
N LEU A 3 22.97 19.48 -6.22
CA LEU A 3 23.98 20.53 -6.28
C LEU A 3 24.20 21.12 -4.87
N GLU A 4 25.41 20.99 -4.35
CA GLU A 4 25.87 21.57 -3.07
C GLU A 4 25.87 23.11 -3.03
N SER A 5 25.31 23.80 -4.04
CA SER A 5 25.52 25.23 -4.27
C SER A 5 24.31 26.15 -4.06
N SER A 6 23.12 25.63 -3.75
CA SER A 6 21.96 26.46 -3.38
C SER A 6 21.70 26.43 -1.86
N PRO A 7 21.32 27.58 -1.24
CA PRO A 7 21.04 27.61 0.19
C PRO A 7 19.77 26.80 0.47
N LYS A 8 19.94 25.63 1.12
CA LYS A 8 18.84 24.79 1.60
C LYS A 8 17.89 25.62 2.49
N PRO A 9 16.56 25.59 2.28
CA PRO A 9 15.59 26.31 3.12
C PRO A 9 15.48 25.64 4.49
N ILE A 10 16.41 26.00 5.39
CA ILE A 10 16.55 25.46 6.73
C ILE A 10 16.51 26.62 7.73
N ASP A 11 15.52 26.59 8.62
CA ASP A 11 15.41 27.56 9.71
C ASP A 11 16.69 27.57 10.55
N SER A 12 17.18 28.78 10.88
CA SER A 12 18.45 28.96 11.59
C SER A 12 18.50 28.24 12.94
N SER A 13 17.34 28.09 13.61
CA SER A 13 17.21 27.37 14.88
C SER A 13 17.41 25.86 14.74
N LEU A 14 17.24 25.29 13.55
CA LEU A 14 17.35 23.85 13.28
C LEU A 14 18.73 23.44 12.74
N GLN A 15 19.57 24.39 12.36
CA GLN A 15 20.93 24.14 11.84
C GLN A 15 21.76 23.20 12.73
N PRO A 16 21.78 23.34 14.08
CA PRO A 16 22.51 22.40 14.94
C PRO A 16 21.98 20.96 14.85
N SER A 17 20.66 20.79 14.72
CA SER A 17 20.01 19.49 14.59
C SER A 17 20.28 18.86 13.23
N VAL A 18 20.27 19.65 12.16
CA VAL A 18 20.63 19.21 10.80
C VAL A 18 22.08 18.72 10.76
N ALA A 19 23.03 19.53 11.26
CA ALA A 19 24.44 19.15 11.29
C ALA A 19 24.68 17.86 12.09
N LYS A 20 23.94 17.67 13.19
CA LYS A 20 24.00 16.42 13.96
C LYS A 20 23.44 15.23 13.17
N LEU A 21 22.32 15.40 12.45
CA LEU A 21 21.71 14.34 11.66
C LEU A 21 22.62 13.88 10.52
N GLU A 22 23.08 14.81 9.69
CA GLU A 22 23.95 14.51 8.54
C GLU A 22 25.31 13.92 8.99
N LYS A 23 25.82 14.33 10.16
CA LYS A 23 27.03 13.74 10.74
C LYS A 23 26.83 12.32 11.29
N THR A 24 25.65 12.03 11.84
CA THR A 24 25.39 10.73 12.50
C THR A 24 25.06 9.63 11.48
N SER A 25 24.48 10.01 10.35
CA SER A 25 24.02 9.09 9.31
C SER A 25 24.63 9.48 7.97
N PRO A 26 25.87 9.04 7.67
CA PRO A 26 26.48 9.28 6.37
C PRO A 26 25.60 8.66 5.29
N GLY A 27 25.07 9.49 4.39
CA GLY A 27 24.05 9.09 3.40
C GLY A 27 22.77 9.92 3.48
N LEU A 28 22.47 10.56 4.62
CA LEU A 28 21.32 11.46 4.72
C LEU A 28 21.73 12.92 4.46
N SER A 29 20.95 13.59 3.61
CA SER A 29 21.05 15.03 3.33
C SER A 29 19.72 15.68 3.69
N VAL A 30 19.72 16.60 4.65
CA VAL A 30 18.52 17.39 4.95
C VAL A 30 18.37 18.42 3.83
N ILE A 31 17.28 18.34 3.06
CA ILE A 31 17.04 19.27 1.95
C ILE A 31 16.27 20.51 2.38
N ALA A 32 15.42 20.39 3.40
CA ALA A 32 14.70 21.50 4.01
C ALA A 32 14.34 21.19 5.46
N ALA A 33 14.24 22.22 6.31
CA ALA A 33 13.75 22.06 7.67
C ALA A 33 13.09 23.34 8.19
N LYS A 34 11.91 23.23 8.79
CA LYS A 34 11.13 24.37 9.25
C LYS A 34 10.48 24.10 10.60
N GLN A 35 10.43 25.13 11.45
CA GLN A 35 9.70 25.10 12.71
C GLN A 35 8.28 25.58 12.52
N PHE A 36 7.36 24.85 13.14
CA PHE A 36 5.95 25.21 13.21
C PHE A 36 5.50 25.27 14.66
N ARG A 37 4.38 25.93 14.89
CA ARG A 37 3.59 25.76 16.10
C ARG A 37 2.37 24.90 15.81
N TYR A 38 1.89 24.16 16.79
CA TYR A 38 0.62 23.46 16.72
C TYR A 38 -0.15 23.62 18.03
N ALA A 39 -1.47 23.52 17.94
CA ALA A 39 -2.38 23.69 19.06
C ALA A 39 -2.58 22.35 19.80
N LEU A 40 -2.38 22.37 21.11
CA LEU A 40 -2.84 21.33 22.03
C LEU A 40 -4.01 21.87 22.82
N VAL A 41 -4.89 20.99 23.26
CA VAL A 41 -6.02 21.36 24.14
C VAL A 41 -5.71 20.88 25.54
N GLN A 42 -5.61 21.81 26.48
CA GLN A 42 -5.44 21.54 27.90
C GLN A 42 -6.79 21.72 28.62
N THR A 43 -7.17 20.78 29.47
CA THR A 43 -8.40 20.86 30.28
C THR A 43 -8.08 20.54 31.73
N GLY A 44 -8.41 21.45 32.66
CA GLY A 44 -8.27 21.18 34.09
C GLY A 44 -9.31 20.18 34.56
N ILE A 45 -8.87 19.09 35.20
CA ILE A 45 -9.74 18.04 35.73
C ILE A 45 -9.49 17.84 37.23
N GLU A 46 -10.53 17.39 37.92
CA GLU A 46 -10.50 17.04 39.34
C GLU A 46 -10.84 15.56 39.50
N LEU A 47 -9.92 14.79 40.07
CA LEU A 47 -10.09 13.37 40.38
C LEU A 47 -10.56 13.19 41.81
N MET A 48 -11.50 12.27 42.03
CA MET A 48 -11.89 11.79 43.35
C MET A 48 -11.23 10.44 43.60
N VAL A 49 -10.34 10.36 44.58
CA VAL A 49 -9.54 9.17 44.89
C VAL A 49 -9.88 8.64 46.27
N THR A 50 -10.30 7.38 46.34
CA THR A 50 -10.51 6.64 47.58
C THR A 50 -9.28 5.79 47.86
N ALA A 51 -8.76 5.81 49.08
CA ALA A 51 -7.64 4.97 49.49
C ALA A 51 -7.96 4.24 50.81
N PRO A 52 -7.41 3.04 51.05
CA PRO A 52 -7.56 2.39 52.34
C PRO A 52 -6.67 3.08 53.37
N ARG A 53 -7.22 3.32 54.56
CA ARG A 53 -6.45 3.68 55.75
C ARG A 53 -6.47 2.53 56.75
N LYS A 54 -5.40 2.40 57.51
CA LYS A 54 -5.40 1.50 58.68
C LYS A 54 -6.43 1.98 59.69
N PHE A 55 -6.98 1.03 60.44
CA PHE A 55 -7.76 1.36 61.62
C PHE A 55 -6.91 2.18 62.59
N ASN A 56 -7.54 3.16 63.24
CA ASN A 56 -6.93 3.69 64.45
C ASN A 56 -7.09 2.65 65.58
N VAL A 57 -6.29 2.80 66.65
CA VAL A 57 -6.25 1.84 67.77
C VAL A 57 -7.64 1.61 68.39
N LEU A 58 -8.46 2.66 68.48
CA LEU A 58 -9.79 2.59 69.08
C LEU A 58 -10.79 1.87 68.16
N GLU A 59 -10.75 2.13 66.85
CA GLU A 59 -11.56 1.43 65.85
C GLU A 59 -11.24 -0.06 65.82
N GLU A 60 -9.95 -0.41 65.76
CA GLU A 60 -9.51 -1.81 65.77
C GLU A 60 -9.97 -2.52 67.04
N PHE A 61 -9.83 -1.87 68.20
CA PHE A 61 -10.27 -2.41 69.47
C PHE A 61 -11.79 -2.62 69.52
N ILE A 62 -12.58 -1.64 69.07
CA ILE A 62 -14.05 -1.74 69.04
C ILE A 62 -14.50 -2.89 68.13
N LEU A 63 -13.93 -2.98 66.92
CA LEU A 63 -14.26 -4.04 65.97
C LEU A 63 -13.87 -5.43 66.50
N ARG A 64 -12.67 -5.54 67.10
CA ARG A 64 -12.19 -6.78 67.72
C ARG A 64 -13.04 -7.19 68.91
N ALA A 65 -13.38 -6.25 69.80
CA ALA A 65 -14.24 -6.51 70.95
C ALA A 65 -15.64 -6.97 70.53
N SER A 66 -16.19 -6.36 69.48
CA SER A 66 -17.47 -6.75 68.87
C SER A 66 -17.41 -8.13 68.20
N LEU A 67 -16.21 -8.65 67.89
CA LEU A 67 -16.02 -9.99 67.34
C LEU A 67 -15.78 -11.04 68.44
N GLU A 68 -14.85 -10.78 69.36
CA GLU A 68 -14.30 -11.77 70.31
C GLU A 68 -15.03 -11.83 71.65
N ILE A 69 -15.62 -10.73 72.14
CA ILE A 69 -16.26 -10.70 73.46
C ILE A 69 -17.68 -11.27 73.38
N THR A 70 -18.03 -12.10 74.37
CA THR A 70 -19.36 -12.68 74.56
C THR A 70 -19.75 -12.58 76.05
N PRO A 71 -20.89 -11.95 76.42
CA PRO A 71 -21.88 -11.30 75.55
C PRO A 71 -21.30 -10.06 74.83
N LYS A 72 -21.96 -9.62 73.75
CA LYS A 72 -21.47 -8.50 72.94
C LYS A 72 -21.44 -7.22 73.76
N PRO A 73 -20.34 -6.45 73.74
CA PRO A 73 -20.18 -5.30 74.61
C PRO A 73 -21.03 -4.12 74.13
N THR A 74 -21.42 -3.24 75.04
CA THR A 74 -22.04 -1.94 74.75
C THR A 74 -20.99 -0.82 74.71
N GLU A 75 -21.34 0.33 74.13
CA GLU A 75 -20.45 1.52 74.11
C GLU A 75 -19.98 1.94 75.51
N VAL A 76 -20.87 1.86 76.50
CA VAL A 76 -20.62 2.29 77.88
C VAL A 76 -19.64 1.34 78.57
N GLU A 77 -19.79 0.04 78.35
CA GLU A 77 -18.88 -0.97 78.90
C GLU A 77 -17.48 -0.86 78.27
N LEU A 78 -17.38 -0.64 76.96
CA LEU A 78 -16.09 -0.42 76.30
C LEU A 78 -15.40 0.84 76.82
N ALA A 79 -16.14 1.94 77.02
CA ALA A 79 -15.60 3.17 77.57
C ALA A 79 -15.04 2.95 79.00
N GLN A 80 -15.77 2.21 79.85
CA GLN A 80 -15.33 1.87 81.21
C GLN A 80 -14.07 1.00 81.22
N VAL A 81 -14.03 -0.05 80.39
CA VAL A 81 -12.87 -0.97 80.30
C VAL A 81 -11.62 -0.24 79.80
N LEU A 82 -11.77 0.70 78.87
CA LEU A 82 -10.67 1.48 78.32
C LEU A 82 -10.28 2.69 79.17
N GLY A 83 -11.07 3.04 80.20
CA GLY A 83 -10.87 4.25 80.99
C GLY A 83 -11.04 5.55 80.19
N LEU A 84 -11.87 5.52 79.14
CA LEU A 84 -12.14 6.64 78.24
C LEU A 84 -13.50 7.28 78.54
N ASP A 85 -13.64 8.56 78.18
CA ASP A 85 -14.96 9.20 78.17
C ASP A 85 -15.88 8.50 77.13
N PRO A 86 -17.12 8.09 77.50
CA PRO A 86 -18.06 7.46 76.58
C PRO A 86 -18.32 8.22 75.27
N ILE A 87 -18.12 9.54 75.25
CA ILE A 87 -18.24 10.37 74.04
C ILE A 87 -17.27 9.89 72.93
N PHE A 88 -16.04 9.47 73.29
CA PHE A 88 -15.06 9.02 72.30
C PHE A 88 -15.47 7.68 71.66
N VAL A 89 -15.94 6.73 72.47
CA VAL A 89 -16.44 5.43 71.98
C VAL A 89 -17.68 5.62 71.11
N ARG A 90 -18.62 6.49 71.51
CA ARG A 90 -19.79 6.88 70.71
C ARG A 90 -19.44 7.51 69.38
N SER A 91 -18.50 8.45 69.38
CA SER A 91 -18.08 9.09 68.12
C SER A 91 -17.43 8.09 67.16
N THR A 92 -16.64 7.15 67.69
CA THR A 92 -15.93 6.15 66.88
C THR A 92 -16.89 5.08 66.37
N THR A 93 -17.82 4.61 67.19
CA THR A 93 -18.89 3.69 66.77
C THR A 93 -19.80 4.33 65.73
N ALA A 94 -20.19 5.60 65.89
CA ALA A 94 -20.96 6.33 64.88
C ALA A 94 -20.22 6.42 63.52
N ASN A 95 -18.91 6.67 63.53
CA ASN A 95 -18.10 6.67 62.31
C ASN A 95 -18.03 5.27 61.67
N LEU A 96 -17.86 4.21 62.49
CA LEU A 96 -17.85 2.83 62.01
C LEU A 96 -19.21 2.39 61.45
N GLN A 97 -20.32 2.86 62.04
CA GLN A 97 -21.68 2.69 61.52
C GLN A 97 -21.89 3.42 60.19
N ALA A 98 -21.40 4.66 60.07
CA ALA A 98 -21.49 5.42 58.82
C ALA A 98 -20.72 4.75 57.67
N LEU A 99 -19.67 3.98 57.97
CA LEU A 99 -18.92 3.14 57.04
C LEU A 99 -19.52 1.73 56.87
N ASN A 100 -20.71 1.47 57.45
CA ASN A 100 -21.40 0.18 57.45
C ASN A 100 -20.55 -0.99 57.99
N THR A 101 -19.60 -0.73 58.88
CA THR A 101 -18.69 -1.74 59.45
C THR A 101 -19.17 -2.32 60.78
N LEU A 102 -20.03 -1.58 61.48
CA LEU A 102 -20.56 -1.93 62.79
C LEU A 102 -22.05 -1.61 62.84
N ASN A 103 -22.83 -2.41 63.57
CA ASN A 103 -24.22 -2.16 63.92
C ASN A 103 -24.36 -2.08 65.44
N VAL A 104 -25.21 -1.16 65.90
CA VAL A 104 -25.66 -1.09 67.29
C VAL A 104 -27.05 -1.73 67.34
N LEU A 105 -27.19 -2.83 68.09
CA LEU A 105 -28.46 -3.54 68.25
C LEU A 105 -29.41 -2.77 69.18
N PRO A 106 -30.73 -3.08 69.19
CA PRO A 106 -31.70 -2.37 70.03
C PRO A 106 -31.42 -2.45 71.54
N ASP A 107 -30.68 -3.46 71.98
CA ASP A 107 -30.21 -3.63 73.35
C ASP A 107 -28.92 -2.85 73.66
N GLY A 108 -28.41 -2.07 72.69
CA GLY A 108 -27.18 -1.29 72.79
C GLY A 108 -25.89 -2.07 72.55
N SER A 109 -25.98 -3.36 72.22
CA SER A 109 -24.80 -4.19 71.98
C SER A 109 -24.20 -3.96 70.58
N LEU A 110 -22.88 -4.03 70.49
CA LEU A 110 -22.13 -3.77 69.27
C LEU A 110 -21.91 -5.07 68.48
N GLN A 111 -22.32 -5.08 67.22
CA GLN A 111 -22.19 -6.22 66.32
C GLN A 111 -21.51 -5.84 65.01
N LEU A 112 -20.50 -6.60 64.61
CA LEU A 112 -19.84 -6.42 63.31
C LEU A 112 -20.80 -6.76 62.16
N THR A 113 -20.78 -5.94 61.11
CA THR A 113 -21.47 -6.28 59.86
C THR A 113 -20.64 -7.28 59.02
N PRO A 114 -21.21 -7.92 57.99
CA PRO A 114 -20.43 -8.72 57.04
C PRO A 114 -19.29 -7.94 56.39
N GLU A 115 -19.55 -6.69 55.97
CA GLU A 115 -18.56 -5.79 55.36
C GLU A 115 -17.48 -5.38 56.36
N GLY A 116 -17.87 -5.07 57.60
CA GLY A 116 -16.94 -4.78 58.69
C GLY A 116 -16.02 -5.94 59.01
N ARG A 117 -16.49 -7.18 58.90
CA ARG A 117 -15.64 -8.38 59.03
C ARG A 117 -14.57 -8.42 57.95
N THR A 118 -14.95 -8.19 56.69
CA THR A 118 -14.01 -8.14 55.57
C THR A 118 -12.98 -7.03 55.73
N PHE A 119 -13.39 -5.83 56.17
CA PHE A 119 -12.45 -4.73 56.44
C PHE A 119 -11.51 -5.01 57.61
N TYR A 120 -12.03 -5.60 58.69
CA TYR A 120 -11.24 -6.02 59.84
C TYR A 120 -10.18 -7.07 59.45
N GLU A 121 -10.56 -8.10 58.69
CA GLU A 121 -9.62 -9.11 58.17
C GLU A 121 -8.54 -8.52 57.25
N LYS A 122 -8.88 -7.48 56.48
CA LYS A 122 -7.94 -6.71 55.64
C LYS A 122 -7.14 -5.65 56.42
N GLY A 123 -7.44 -5.42 57.69
CA GLY A 123 -6.77 -4.43 58.54
C GLY A 123 -6.94 -2.97 58.09
N SER A 124 -7.94 -2.66 57.27
CA SER A 124 -8.14 -1.31 56.71
C SER A 124 -9.60 -0.97 56.39
N VAL A 125 -9.90 0.32 56.38
CA VAL A 125 -11.20 0.91 55.97
C VAL A 125 -11.00 1.96 54.88
N PRO A 126 -12.00 2.19 54.01
CA PRO A 126 -11.93 3.27 53.03
C PRO A 126 -11.83 4.63 53.72
N GLN A 127 -10.87 5.44 53.30
CA GLN A 127 -10.83 6.86 53.61
C GLN A 127 -11.88 7.60 52.76
N PRO A 128 -12.48 8.69 53.26
CA PRO A 128 -13.30 9.55 52.43
C PRO A 128 -12.55 9.98 51.16
N PRO A 129 -13.22 10.06 49.99
CA PRO A 129 -12.55 10.41 48.74
C PRO A 129 -11.82 11.76 48.84
N GLU A 130 -10.54 11.76 48.49
CA GLU A 130 -9.72 12.97 48.38
C GLU A 130 -9.77 13.51 46.95
N SER A 131 -9.75 14.84 46.83
CA SER A 131 -9.77 15.53 45.55
C SER A 131 -8.35 15.90 45.09
N HIS A 132 -8.02 15.60 43.84
CA HIS A 132 -6.74 15.93 43.22
C HIS A 132 -6.93 16.63 41.87
N SER A 133 -6.27 17.76 41.67
CA SER A 133 -6.29 18.50 40.41
C SER A 133 -5.19 18.02 39.45
N LEU A 134 -5.55 17.82 38.18
CA LEU A 134 -4.65 17.46 37.09
C LEU A 134 -5.03 18.23 35.82
N TYR A 135 -4.16 18.20 34.82
CA TYR A 135 -4.41 18.72 33.50
C TYR A 135 -4.45 17.58 32.49
N ALA A 136 -5.56 17.46 31.77
CA ALA A 136 -5.69 16.59 30.61
C ALA A 136 -5.19 17.33 29.37
N ILE A 137 -4.24 16.76 28.64
CA ILE A 137 -3.60 17.35 27.47
C ILE A 137 -3.91 16.48 26.26
N ALA A 138 -4.72 17.00 25.34
CA ALA A 138 -4.97 16.38 24.04
C ALA A 138 -3.91 16.85 23.04
N ASP A 139 -3.05 15.93 22.59
CA ASP A 139 -1.97 16.19 21.63
C ASP A 139 -2.25 15.53 20.26
N PRO A 140 -2.74 16.28 19.25
CA PRO A 140 -3.22 15.72 17.97
C PRO A 140 -2.13 15.03 17.14
N LEU A 141 -0.85 15.27 17.43
CA LEU A 141 0.26 14.58 16.78
C LEU A 141 0.55 13.21 17.41
N LEU A 142 0.25 13.05 18.70
CA LEU A 142 0.38 11.78 19.41
C LEU A 142 -0.92 10.95 19.39
N GLU A 143 -2.02 11.54 18.95
CA GLU A 143 -3.37 10.93 18.94
C GLU A 143 -3.80 10.44 20.33
N ALA A 144 -3.29 11.10 21.37
CA ALA A 144 -3.45 10.68 22.75
C ALA A 144 -3.82 11.86 23.64
N THR A 145 -4.59 11.57 24.68
CA THR A 145 -4.75 12.49 25.82
C THR A 145 -3.88 12.00 26.95
N THR A 146 -2.94 12.84 27.38
CA THR A 146 -2.06 12.59 28.53
C THR A 146 -2.52 13.38 29.75
N PHE A 147 -2.16 12.93 30.96
CA PHE A 147 -2.42 13.67 32.19
C PHE A 147 -1.11 14.19 32.80
N GLU A 148 -1.11 15.44 33.22
CA GLU A 148 0.02 16.08 33.89
C GLU A 148 -0.41 16.77 35.18
N LEU A 149 0.50 16.82 36.16
CA LEU A 149 0.31 17.51 37.44
C LEU A 149 0.42 19.03 37.29
N ASN A 150 1.19 19.49 36.32
CA ASN A 150 1.48 20.89 36.09
C ASN A 150 0.88 21.32 34.75
N PRO A 151 0.45 22.59 34.62
CA PRO A 151 -0.03 23.10 33.35
C PRO A 151 1.13 23.16 32.34
N LEU A 152 0.79 22.95 31.07
CA LEU A 152 1.72 23.10 29.96
C LEU A 152 2.29 24.52 29.93
N ARG A 153 3.61 24.61 29.71
CA ARG A 153 4.26 25.88 29.45
C ARG A 153 3.94 26.32 28.03
N GLU A 154 3.35 27.48 27.89
CA GLU A 154 3.04 28.06 26.59
C GLU A 154 4.33 28.53 25.91
N SER A 155 4.55 28.06 24.68
CA SER A 155 5.65 28.53 23.86
C SER A 155 5.17 29.74 23.06
N ALA A 156 5.50 30.95 23.53
CA ALA A 156 5.22 32.19 22.79
C ALA A 156 6.14 32.28 21.57
N LEU A 157 5.75 31.62 20.48
CA LEU A 157 6.56 31.52 19.27
C LEU A 157 5.80 32.15 18.10
N ASN A 158 6.43 33.13 17.47
CA ASN A 158 6.00 33.71 16.20
C ASN A 158 6.39 32.74 15.06
N LEU A 159 5.73 31.57 15.04
CA LEU A 159 5.94 30.50 14.08
C LEU A 159 4.67 30.26 13.25
N PRO A 160 4.80 29.77 12.01
CA PRO A 160 3.65 29.34 11.20
C PRO A 160 2.89 28.22 11.92
N ASN A 161 1.56 28.22 11.78
CA ASN A 161 0.72 27.19 12.37
C ASN A 161 0.69 25.96 11.45
N LEU A 162 1.10 24.80 11.99
CA LEU A 162 1.07 23.54 11.26
C LEU A 162 -0.37 23.14 10.87
N GLY A 163 -1.36 23.51 11.69
CA GLY A 163 -2.77 23.24 11.42
C GLY A 163 -3.33 23.98 10.19
N ASP A 164 -2.62 24.97 9.67
CA ASP A 164 -3.01 25.64 8.42
C ASP A 164 -2.70 24.76 7.19
N PHE A 165 -1.78 23.81 7.34
CA PHE A 165 -1.35 22.88 6.29
C PHE A 165 -1.89 21.46 6.51
N LEU A 166 -2.23 21.10 7.76
CA LEU A 166 -2.64 19.76 8.16
C LEU A 166 -3.99 19.76 8.90
N PRO A 167 -4.88 18.78 8.67
CA PRO A 167 -6.15 18.68 9.36
C PRO A 167 -6.00 18.11 10.78
N LEU A 168 -5.36 18.86 11.69
CA LEU A 168 -5.05 18.43 13.06
C LEU A 168 -6.30 18.32 13.97
N ASN A 169 -7.37 19.04 13.64
CA ASN A 169 -8.53 19.23 14.52
C ASN A 169 -9.42 18.00 14.69
N CYS A 170 -9.23 16.94 13.90
CA CYS A 170 -10.13 15.78 13.84
C CYS A 170 -9.61 14.53 14.57
N ARG A 171 -8.46 14.58 15.26
CA ARG A 171 -7.74 13.37 15.67
C ARG A 171 -7.92 12.94 17.12
N ILE A 172 -8.56 13.72 17.98
CA ILE A 172 -8.69 13.38 19.41
C ILE A 172 -10.10 13.58 19.92
N LYS A 173 -10.57 12.59 20.68
CA LYS A 173 -11.79 12.69 21.47
C LYS A 173 -11.67 13.78 22.55
N PRO A 174 -12.65 14.68 22.68
CA PRO A 174 -12.63 15.68 23.74
C PRO A 174 -12.69 15.02 25.13
N VAL A 175 -12.09 15.68 26.13
CA VAL A 175 -11.90 15.11 27.49
C VAL A 175 -13.24 14.81 28.17
N ASP A 176 -14.27 15.59 27.87
CA ASP A 176 -15.65 15.40 28.35
C ASP A 176 -16.31 14.11 27.86
N SER A 177 -15.81 13.53 26.76
CA SER A 177 -16.31 12.28 26.20
C SER A 177 -15.61 11.04 26.76
N LEU A 178 -14.57 11.21 27.61
CA LEU A 178 -13.87 10.08 28.23
C LEU A 178 -14.72 9.43 29.32
N THR A 179 -14.69 8.10 29.37
CA THR A 179 -15.29 7.33 30.46
C THR A 179 -14.34 7.26 31.66
N LEU A 180 -14.88 7.01 32.87
CA LEU A 180 -14.07 6.81 34.08
C LEU A 180 -13.03 5.70 33.90
N THR A 181 -13.41 4.61 33.23
CA THR A 181 -12.53 3.48 32.93
C THR A 181 -11.39 3.89 32.00
N GLU A 182 -11.65 4.69 30.98
CA GLU A 182 -10.58 5.21 30.10
C GLU A 182 -9.61 6.11 30.86
N VAL A 183 -10.11 6.97 31.76
CA VAL A 183 -9.26 7.81 32.63
C VAL A 183 -8.41 6.94 33.55
N GLN A 184 -9.00 5.96 34.24
CA GLN A 184 -8.30 5.01 35.11
C GLN A 184 -7.16 4.28 34.39
N GLN A 185 -7.42 3.73 33.20
CA GLN A 185 -6.42 3.01 32.40
C GLN A 185 -5.25 3.91 31.99
N ARG A 186 -5.54 5.14 31.58
CA ARG A 186 -4.50 6.11 31.20
C ARG A 186 -3.65 6.53 32.40
N LEU A 187 -4.26 6.75 33.57
CA LEU A 187 -3.51 7.06 34.80
C LEU A 187 -2.57 5.92 35.23
N ILE A 188 -2.99 4.67 35.05
CA ILE A 188 -2.14 3.49 35.28
C ILE A 188 -0.98 3.47 34.28
N HIS A 189 -1.27 3.58 32.99
CA HIS A 189 -0.26 3.53 31.92
C HIS A 189 0.81 4.63 32.08
N GLN A 190 0.41 5.80 32.59
CA GLN A 190 1.30 6.93 32.82
C GLN A 190 2.03 6.89 34.17
N GLY A 191 1.73 5.93 35.04
CA GLY A 191 2.41 5.77 36.32
C GLY A 191 2.19 6.93 37.30
N LEU A 192 1.10 7.68 37.17
CA LEU A 192 0.82 8.85 38.04
C LEU A 192 0.41 8.46 39.46
N GLY A 193 0.14 7.17 39.72
CA GLY A 193 -0.09 6.64 41.07
C GLY A 193 -1.40 7.08 41.72
N PHE A 194 -2.34 7.65 40.97
CA PHE A 194 -3.68 8.00 41.46
C PHE A 194 -4.65 6.81 41.48
N HIS A 195 -4.42 5.82 40.62
CA HIS A 195 -5.23 4.61 40.54
C HIS A 195 -4.32 3.37 40.62
N SER A 196 -4.45 2.60 41.69
CA SER A 196 -3.78 1.33 41.93
C SER A 196 -4.74 0.42 42.70
N PRO A 197 -5.60 -0.34 41.97
CA PRO A 197 -6.54 -1.29 42.58
C PRO A 197 -5.86 -2.29 43.51
N GLU A 198 -4.64 -2.71 43.20
CA GLU A 198 -3.85 -3.64 44.01
C GLU A 198 -3.52 -3.10 45.41
N SER A 199 -3.33 -1.78 45.54
CA SER A 199 -3.12 -1.11 46.82
C SER A 199 -4.42 -0.54 47.43
N GLY A 200 -5.57 -0.83 46.82
CA GLY A 200 -6.89 -0.31 47.19
C GLY A 200 -7.11 1.17 46.86
N LYS A 201 -6.16 1.83 46.15
CA LYS A 201 -6.27 3.23 45.77
C LYS A 201 -7.06 3.35 44.47
N GLU A 202 -8.28 3.86 44.53
CA GLU A 202 -9.22 3.85 43.42
C GLU A 202 -9.68 5.26 43.04
N VAL A 203 -9.57 5.63 41.77
CA VAL A 203 -10.22 6.82 41.23
C VAL A 203 -11.68 6.46 41.03
N THR A 204 -12.56 7.06 41.81
CA THR A 204 -14.00 6.72 41.83
C THR A 204 -14.84 7.65 40.97
N ALA A 205 -14.34 8.87 40.70
CA ALA A 205 -14.97 9.82 39.79
C ALA A 205 -13.94 10.81 39.26
N PHE A 206 -14.28 11.48 38.15
CA PHE A 206 -13.58 12.69 37.71
C PHE A 206 -14.60 13.71 37.20
N LYS A 207 -14.24 14.99 37.24
CA LYS A 207 -15.02 16.07 36.64
C LYS A 207 -14.10 17.10 36.01
N ILE A 208 -14.64 17.85 35.06
CA ILE A 208 -13.95 18.99 34.45
C ILE A 208 -14.06 20.17 35.42
N ALA A 209 -12.92 20.69 35.85
CA ALA A 209 -12.80 21.80 36.78
C ALA A 209 -12.67 23.15 36.04
N GLU A 210 -12.00 23.15 34.88
CA GLU A 210 -11.72 24.34 34.08
C GLU A 210 -12.09 24.11 32.61
N PRO A 211 -12.52 25.15 31.87
CA PRO A 211 -12.84 25.01 30.46
C PRO A 211 -11.59 24.65 29.64
N PRO A 212 -11.75 24.00 28.47
CA PRO A 212 -10.62 23.69 27.59
C PRO A 212 -9.90 24.96 27.11
N GLU A 213 -8.58 24.99 27.29
CA GLU A 213 -7.70 26.06 26.84
C GLU A 213 -6.78 25.57 25.73
N THR A 214 -6.59 26.37 24.69
CA THR A 214 -5.61 26.08 23.63
C THR A 214 -4.21 26.51 24.08
N ARG A 215 -3.25 25.59 24.01
CA ARG A 215 -1.84 25.83 24.32
C ARG A 215 -0.97 25.52 23.10
N TRP A 216 -0.08 26.44 22.77
CA TRP A 216 0.79 26.30 21.59
C TRP A 216 2.13 25.66 21.96
N GLN A 217 2.55 24.67 21.16
CA GLN A 217 3.85 24.01 21.25
C GLN A 217 4.60 24.08 19.92
N SER A 218 5.94 24.07 19.98
CA SER A 218 6.79 24.00 18.79
C SER A 218 7.00 22.57 18.32
N VAL A 219 7.03 22.39 17.01
CA VAL A 219 7.44 21.15 16.36
C VAL A 219 8.32 21.50 15.15
N ALA A 220 9.26 20.62 14.82
CA ALA A 220 10.16 20.79 13.70
C ALA A 220 9.86 19.73 12.64
N LEU A 221 9.69 20.17 11.40
CA LEU A 221 9.52 19.29 10.25
C LEU A 221 10.81 19.31 9.43
N PHE A 222 11.28 18.11 9.06
CA PHE A 222 12.47 17.93 8.25
C PHE A 222 12.09 17.18 6.97
N ALA A 223 12.60 17.63 5.84
CA ALA A 223 12.62 16.89 4.59
C ALA A 223 14.04 16.35 4.39
N ILE A 224 14.18 15.04 4.44
CA ILE A 224 15.47 14.35 4.44
C ILE A 224 15.56 13.49 3.20
N PHE A 225 16.51 13.83 2.33
CA PHE A 225 16.85 13.02 1.18
C PHE A 225 17.93 12.01 1.57
N ASP A 226 17.58 10.75 1.50
CA ASP A 226 18.53 9.66 1.60
C ASP A 226 19.25 9.52 0.26
N THR A 227 20.52 9.93 0.23
CA THR A 227 21.36 9.87 -0.97
C THR A 227 21.73 8.44 -1.36
N LEU A 228 21.69 7.49 -0.42
CA LEU A 228 21.95 6.07 -0.69
C LEU A 228 20.70 5.43 -1.30
N ASN A 229 19.53 5.68 -0.70
CA ASN A 229 18.26 5.10 -1.14
C ASN A 229 17.48 5.94 -2.17
N GLN A 230 18.05 7.08 -2.59
CA GLN A 230 17.42 8.11 -3.43
C GLN A 230 15.98 8.49 -3.01
N ARG A 231 15.67 8.38 -1.71
CA ARG A 231 14.31 8.56 -1.19
C ARG A 231 14.21 9.84 -0.38
N LEU A 232 13.15 10.59 -0.63
CA LEU A 232 12.76 11.69 0.25
C LEU A 232 11.84 11.16 1.35
N THR A 233 12.19 11.48 2.60
CA THR A 233 11.38 11.18 3.79
C THR A 233 11.05 12.47 4.53
N LEU A 234 9.88 12.49 5.17
CA LEU A 234 9.50 13.56 6.08
C LEU A 234 9.75 13.07 7.50
N GLN A 235 10.18 13.97 8.39
CA GLN A 235 10.29 13.66 9.81
C GLN A 235 9.74 14.79 10.65
N LEU A 236 8.79 14.46 11.52
CA LEU A 236 8.25 15.40 12.49
C LEU A 236 8.88 15.15 13.86
N ARG A 237 9.47 16.20 14.45
CA ARG A 237 10.26 16.09 15.67
C ARG A 237 9.84 17.13 16.70
N ARG A 238 9.73 16.69 17.95
CA ARG A 238 9.59 17.58 19.12
C ARG A 238 10.93 17.63 19.84
N GLY A 239 11.68 18.72 19.63
CA GLY A 239 13.08 18.78 20.07
C GLY A 239 13.93 17.73 19.36
N GLN A 240 14.52 16.79 20.10
CA GLN A 240 15.29 15.67 19.54
C GLN A 240 14.45 14.40 19.31
N GLN A 241 13.24 14.34 19.87
CA GLN A 241 12.38 13.16 19.79
C GLN A 241 11.68 13.11 18.43
N LEU A 242 11.81 11.97 17.73
CA LEU A 242 11.02 11.66 16.54
C LEU A 242 9.60 11.28 16.95
N LEU A 243 8.60 11.89 16.29
CA LEU A 243 7.19 11.54 16.45
C LEU A 243 6.84 10.54 15.35
N GLU A 244 7.05 9.25 15.61
CA GLU A 244 6.92 8.18 14.60
C GLU A 244 5.52 8.13 13.97
N SER A 245 4.46 8.05 14.78
CA SER A 245 3.08 7.99 14.27
C SER A 245 2.71 9.23 13.44
N ALA A 246 3.11 10.43 13.88
CA ALA A 246 2.87 11.67 13.15
C ALA A 246 3.69 11.73 11.84
N THR A 247 4.90 11.16 11.86
CA THR A 247 5.78 11.08 10.70
C THR A 247 5.19 10.16 9.63
N LEU A 248 4.77 8.96 10.01
CA LEU A 248 4.11 8.03 9.09
C LEU A 248 2.83 8.63 8.50
N TRP A 249 2.05 9.32 9.33
CA TRP A 249 0.86 10.03 8.87
C TRP A 249 1.17 11.14 7.86
N LEU A 250 2.25 11.90 8.07
CA LEU A 250 2.70 12.91 7.12
C LEU A 250 3.17 12.30 5.79
N GLU A 251 3.92 11.21 5.83
CA GLU A 251 4.34 10.50 4.62
C GLU A 251 3.12 9.97 3.85
N MET A 252 2.12 9.44 4.57
CA MET A 252 0.84 9.03 3.98
C MET A 252 0.15 10.22 3.30
N LEU A 253 -0.02 11.35 4.01
CA LEU A 253 -0.63 12.57 3.44
C LEU A 253 0.13 13.11 2.22
N GLN A 254 1.47 13.02 2.24
CA GLN A 254 2.30 13.41 1.11
C GLN A 254 2.08 12.49 -0.08
N SER A 255 2.04 11.18 0.15
CA SER A 255 1.78 10.17 -0.90
C SER A 255 0.36 10.28 -1.49
N GLU A 256 -0.59 10.77 -0.70
CA GLU A 256 -1.95 11.07 -1.13
C GLU A 256 -2.07 12.42 -1.85
N GLY A 257 -0.99 13.21 -1.94
CA GLY A 257 -1.00 14.55 -2.53
C GLY A 257 -1.80 15.58 -1.73
N LYS A 258 -2.18 15.28 -0.49
CA LYS A 258 -2.95 16.18 0.38
C LYS A 258 -2.09 17.29 0.99
N ILE A 259 -0.78 17.13 0.96
CA ILE A 259 0.18 18.13 1.43
C ILE A 259 1.23 18.40 0.36
N SER A 260 1.53 19.67 0.15
CA SER A 260 2.57 20.10 -0.79
C SER A 260 3.85 20.46 -0.05
N LEU A 261 4.97 19.87 -0.47
CA LEU A 261 6.29 20.21 0.07
C LEU A 261 6.70 21.65 -0.26
N THR A 262 6.24 22.19 -1.38
CA THR A 262 6.53 23.58 -1.77
C THR A 262 5.79 24.55 -0.87
N GLU A 263 4.58 24.22 -0.41
CA GLU A 263 3.82 25.03 0.55
C GLU A 263 4.41 24.93 1.96
N LEU A 264 4.80 23.72 2.39
CA LEU A 264 5.38 23.50 3.72
C LEU A 264 6.75 24.17 3.89
N PHE A 265 7.62 24.07 2.89
CA PHE A 265 9.00 24.53 2.98
C PHE A 265 9.31 25.78 2.15
N GLU A 266 8.33 26.34 1.44
CA GLU A 266 8.51 27.50 0.53
C GLU A 266 9.61 27.26 -0.52
N ILE A 267 9.77 26.01 -0.97
CA ILE A 267 10.78 25.64 -1.98
C ILE A 267 10.30 26.11 -3.36
N PRO A 268 11.06 26.94 -4.10
CA PRO A 268 10.74 27.29 -5.48
C PRO A 268 10.80 26.02 -6.34
N CYS A 269 9.67 25.63 -6.93
CA CYS A 269 9.40 24.35 -7.60
C CYS A 269 10.16 24.12 -8.94
N LYS A 270 11.38 24.65 -9.10
CA LYS A 270 12.16 24.50 -10.35
C LYS A 270 13.45 23.71 -10.21
N GLU A 271 13.87 23.34 -9.01
CA GLU A 271 15.12 22.60 -8.82
C GLU A 271 14.96 21.57 -7.72
N SER A 272 14.49 20.35 -8.04
CA SER A 272 14.85 19.08 -7.37
C SER A 272 13.83 17.93 -7.52
N PHE A 273 13.50 17.52 -8.74
CA PHE A 273 13.00 16.16 -8.99
C PHE A 273 13.83 15.54 -10.13
N PRO A 274 14.10 14.23 -10.13
CA PRO A 274 14.61 13.56 -11.32
C PRO A 274 13.71 13.96 -12.50
N GLN A 275 14.30 14.35 -13.61
CA GLN A 275 13.61 14.99 -14.73
C GLN A 275 12.42 14.16 -15.26
N GLU A 276 12.47 12.84 -15.09
CA GLU A 276 11.42 11.88 -15.45
C GLU A 276 10.17 11.95 -14.55
N ASN A 277 10.32 12.20 -13.24
CA ASN A 277 9.17 12.36 -12.33
C ASN A 277 8.33 13.61 -12.65
N TYR A 278 8.96 14.66 -13.20
CA TYR A 278 8.24 15.85 -13.64
C TYR A 278 7.32 15.56 -14.84
N ALA A 279 7.76 14.72 -15.78
CA ALA A 279 6.97 14.37 -16.94
C ALA A 279 5.72 13.57 -16.56
N VAL A 280 5.86 12.67 -15.58
CA VAL A 280 4.75 11.89 -15.01
C VAL A 280 3.77 12.80 -14.26
N GLU A 281 4.24 13.64 -13.36
CA GLU A 281 3.36 14.56 -12.61
C GLU A 281 2.67 15.59 -13.51
N ALA A 282 3.38 16.15 -14.50
CA ALA A 282 2.78 17.06 -15.48
C ALA A 282 1.66 16.37 -16.28
N ARG A 283 1.85 15.10 -16.65
CA ARG A 283 0.82 14.30 -17.32
C ARG A 283 -0.38 14.03 -16.39
N LEU A 284 -0.16 13.70 -15.13
CA LEU A 284 -1.25 13.54 -14.15
C LEU A 284 -2.03 14.83 -13.93
N GLU A 285 -1.36 15.98 -13.92
CA GLU A 285 -2.01 17.29 -13.78
C GLU A 285 -2.86 17.63 -15.01
N GLN A 286 -2.41 17.26 -16.22
CA GLN A 286 -3.23 17.35 -17.44
C GLN A 286 -4.49 16.49 -17.32
N VAL A 287 -4.39 15.27 -16.79
CA VAL A 287 -5.55 14.39 -16.55
C VAL A 287 -6.52 15.02 -15.55
N ARG A 288 -6.02 15.56 -14.43
CA ARG A 288 -6.85 16.24 -13.42
C ARG A 288 -7.58 17.45 -14.00
N THR A 289 -6.88 18.28 -14.78
CA THR A 289 -7.46 19.46 -15.43
C THR A 289 -8.51 19.06 -16.49
N ALA A 290 -8.27 18.00 -17.25
CA ALA A 290 -9.23 17.47 -18.21
C ALA A 290 -10.47 16.86 -17.56
N ALA A 291 -10.34 16.32 -16.34
CA ALA A 291 -11.47 15.80 -15.57
C ALA A 291 -12.37 16.92 -15.02
N THR A 292 -11.80 18.05 -14.58
CA THR A 292 -12.55 19.17 -14.00
C THR A 292 -13.25 20.04 -15.05
N THR A 293 -12.64 20.23 -16.22
CA THR A 293 -13.19 21.08 -17.30
C THR A 293 -14.44 20.53 -17.99
N LYS A 294 -14.71 19.22 -17.92
CA LYS A 294 -15.96 18.62 -18.44
C LYS A 294 -17.18 18.75 -17.50
N GLY A 295 -16.99 19.26 -16.28
CA GLY A 295 -18.09 19.48 -15.32
C GLY A 295 -19.12 20.54 -15.75
N ASP A 296 -18.74 21.48 -16.63
CA ASP A 296 -19.55 22.66 -16.95
C ASP A 296 -20.16 22.69 -18.37
N ASN A 297 -19.77 21.77 -19.27
CA ASN A 297 -20.31 21.72 -20.63
C ASN A 297 -20.66 20.29 -21.06
N ALA A 298 -21.83 19.81 -20.63
CA ALA A 298 -22.44 18.59 -21.14
C ALA A 298 -23.05 18.84 -22.54
N GLY A 299 -22.20 18.81 -23.58
CA GLY A 299 -22.64 18.92 -24.98
C GLY A 299 -21.64 18.26 -25.93
N GLU A 300 -22.07 17.16 -26.54
CA GLU A 300 -21.46 16.46 -27.70
C GLU A 300 -20.02 15.91 -27.51
N ASN A 301 -19.92 14.69 -26.97
CA ASN A 301 -18.72 13.86 -27.15
C ASN A 301 -18.72 13.27 -28.58
N THR A 302 -17.93 13.84 -29.49
CA THR A 302 -17.48 13.12 -30.69
C THR A 302 -16.45 12.06 -30.29
N PRO A 303 -16.48 10.85 -30.86
CA PRO A 303 -15.56 9.75 -30.50
C PRO A 303 -14.08 10.07 -30.76
N GLU A 304 -13.75 11.10 -31.53
CA GLU A 304 -12.37 11.46 -31.91
C GLU A 304 -11.58 12.18 -30.80
N THR A 305 -12.23 12.80 -29.80
CA THR A 305 -11.54 13.64 -28.80
C THR A 305 -11.21 12.94 -27.48
N GLY A 306 -11.68 11.70 -27.29
CA GLY A 306 -11.47 10.95 -26.04
C GLY A 306 -12.14 11.55 -24.79
N SER A 307 -11.97 10.88 -23.64
CA SER A 307 -12.56 11.28 -22.36
C SER A 307 -11.66 10.97 -21.18
N VAL A 308 -11.82 11.73 -20.10
CA VAL A 308 -11.25 11.42 -18.78
C VAL A 308 -12.41 11.19 -17.83
N ILE A 309 -12.45 10.03 -17.19
CA ILE A 309 -13.48 9.63 -16.24
C ILE A 309 -12.82 9.37 -14.90
N LEU A 310 -13.26 10.09 -13.87
CA LEU A 310 -12.92 9.79 -12.48
C LEU A 310 -13.77 8.62 -12.01
N ILE A 311 -13.12 7.52 -11.63
CA ILE A 311 -13.75 6.32 -11.12
C ILE A 311 -13.87 6.44 -9.59
N PRO A 312 -15.09 6.38 -9.03
CA PRO A 312 -15.28 6.38 -7.58
C PRO A 312 -14.64 5.16 -6.93
N GLU A 313 -14.09 5.33 -5.71
CA GLU A 313 -13.37 4.28 -4.98
C GLU A 313 -14.12 2.94 -4.92
N SER A 314 -15.41 2.96 -4.60
CA SER A 314 -16.27 1.75 -4.54
C SER A 314 -16.38 0.96 -5.86
N GLN A 315 -16.03 1.56 -6.99
CA GLN A 315 -16.15 0.96 -8.34
C GLN A 315 -14.78 0.64 -8.96
N ILE A 316 -13.68 1.11 -8.37
CA ILE A 316 -12.31 0.95 -8.90
C ILE A 316 -12.04 -0.49 -9.33
N GLN A 317 -12.26 -1.44 -8.42
CA GLN A 317 -11.94 -2.83 -8.67
C GLN A 317 -12.76 -3.41 -9.83
N THR A 318 -14.08 -3.20 -9.83
CA THR A 318 -14.97 -3.72 -10.86
C THR A 318 -14.64 -3.10 -12.21
N GLN A 319 -14.51 -1.78 -12.27
CA GLN A 319 -14.26 -1.07 -13.51
C GLN A 319 -12.87 -1.34 -14.07
N PHE A 320 -11.85 -1.49 -13.22
CA PHE A 320 -10.53 -1.89 -13.68
C PHE A 320 -10.52 -3.30 -14.27
N LEU A 321 -11.16 -4.27 -13.61
CA LEU A 321 -11.25 -5.64 -14.15
C LEU A 321 -12.06 -5.70 -15.45
N GLU A 322 -13.10 -4.89 -15.59
CA GLU A 322 -13.86 -4.77 -16.84
C GLU A 322 -13.02 -4.13 -17.94
N THR A 323 -12.26 -3.09 -17.62
CA THR A 323 -11.35 -2.42 -18.55
C THR A 323 -10.23 -3.37 -18.99
N LEU A 324 -9.62 -4.13 -18.08
CA LEU A 324 -8.61 -5.13 -18.45
C LEU A 324 -9.14 -6.18 -19.44
N LYS A 325 -10.40 -6.61 -19.29
CA LYS A 325 -11.00 -7.60 -20.20
C LYS A 325 -11.07 -7.11 -21.66
N THR A 326 -11.04 -5.80 -21.90
CA THR A 326 -11.05 -5.24 -23.26
C THR A 326 -9.70 -5.37 -23.96
N ALA A 327 -8.63 -5.73 -23.26
CA ALA A 327 -7.30 -5.92 -23.85
C ALA A 327 -7.30 -7.04 -24.90
N ASN A 328 -6.63 -6.79 -26.02
CA ASN A 328 -6.50 -7.69 -27.18
C ASN A 328 -5.04 -7.91 -27.59
N HIS A 329 -4.15 -6.96 -27.30
CA HIS A 329 -2.78 -6.96 -27.80
C HIS A 329 -1.77 -6.89 -26.66
N GLN A 330 -1.88 -5.86 -25.81
CA GLN A 330 -0.85 -5.52 -24.83
C GLN A 330 -1.44 -4.83 -23.60
N VAL A 331 -0.86 -5.14 -22.45
CA VAL A 331 -1.04 -4.38 -21.22
C VAL A 331 0.34 -4.02 -20.65
N LEU A 332 0.58 -2.72 -20.46
CA LEU A 332 1.71 -2.21 -19.68
C LEU A 332 1.20 -1.84 -18.30
N ILE A 333 1.83 -2.35 -17.25
CA ILE A 333 1.51 -2.05 -15.85
C ILE A 333 2.77 -1.53 -15.19
N TYR A 334 2.69 -0.40 -14.51
CA TYR A 334 3.73 0.07 -13.63
C TYR A 334 3.19 0.30 -12.22
N LEU A 335 3.90 -0.22 -11.22
CA LEU A 335 3.65 0.02 -9.81
C LEU A 335 4.95 0.44 -9.09
N PRO A 336 4.92 1.45 -8.21
CA PRO A 336 6.12 1.83 -7.45
C PRO A 336 6.66 0.67 -6.59
N GLN A 337 5.74 -0.14 -6.05
CA GLN A 337 6.04 -1.36 -5.29
C GLN A 337 4.87 -2.32 -5.42
N PHE A 338 5.14 -3.62 -5.61
CA PHE A 338 4.10 -4.63 -5.55
C PHE A 338 3.63 -4.86 -4.09
N PRO A 339 2.33 -5.14 -3.87
CA PRO A 339 1.82 -5.43 -2.53
C PRO A 339 2.40 -6.71 -1.94
N GLU A 340 2.91 -6.63 -0.71
CA GLU A 340 3.33 -7.80 0.07
C GLU A 340 2.17 -8.75 0.37
N GLN A 341 0.97 -8.20 0.59
CA GLN A 341 -0.25 -8.96 0.91
C GLN A 341 -0.85 -9.70 -0.31
N GLY A 342 -0.24 -9.57 -1.50
CA GLY A 342 -0.69 -10.18 -2.73
C GLY A 342 -1.72 -9.36 -3.51
N ILE A 343 -2.01 -9.81 -4.72
CA ILE A 343 -3.07 -9.25 -5.57
C ILE A 343 -4.32 -10.13 -5.50
N ASP A 344 -5.50 -9.53 -5.69
CA ASP A 344 -6.79 -10.23 -5.71
C ASP A 344 -6.77 -11.42 -6.70
N TYR A 345 -7.29 -12.57 -6.27
CA TYR A 345 -7.44 -13.78 -7.10
C TYR A 345 -8.20 -13.52 -8.41
N ARG A 346 -9.14 -12.58 -8.43
CA ARG A 346 -9.91 -12.17 -9.62
C ARG A 346 -9.02 -11.47 -10.63
N LEU A 347 -8.05 -10.68 -10.17
CA LEU A 347 -7.08 -10.04 -11.04
C LEU A 347 -6.13 -11.09 -11.62
N LEU A 348 -5.60 -12.00 -10.79
CA LEU A 348 -4.76 -13.12 -11.26
C LEU A 348 -5.46 -13.91 -12.38
N GLN A 349 -6.71 -14.32 -12.15
CA GLN A 349 -7.50 -15.05 -13.14
C GLN A 349 -7.78 -14.22 -14.40
N GLY A 350 -7.96 -12.91 -14.24
CA GLY A 350 -8.10 -11.96 -15.34
C GLY A 350 -6.86 -11.93 -16.23
N LEU A 351 -5.68 -11.73 -15.64
CA LEU A 351 -4.40 -11.70 -16.35
C LEU A 351 -4.11 -13.05 -17.03
N GLU A 352 -4.33 -14.18 -16.37
CA GLU A 352 -4.20 -15.50 -17.00
C GLU A 352 -5.13 -15.68 -18.22
N THR A 353 -6.36 -15.16 -18.13
CA THR A 353 -7.32 -15.23 -19.23
C THR A 353 -6.86 -14.38 -20.42
N LEU A 354 -6.27 -13.21 -20.16
CA LEU A 354 -5.68 -12.37 -21.20
C LEU A 354 -4.49 -13.05 -21.87
N VAL A 355 -3.59 -13.67 -21.09
CA VAL A 355 -2.46 -14.44 -21.65
C VAL A 355 -2.96 -15.58 -22.54
N LYS A 356 -3.96 -16.35 -22.09
CA LYS A 356 -4.56 -17.44 -22.88
C LYS A 356 -5.21 -16.95 -24.17
N ARG A 357 -5.59 -15.68 -24.25
CA ARG A 357 -6.11 -15.02 -25.46
C ARG A 357 -5.02 -14.48 -26.38
N GLY A 358 -3.76 -14.50 -25.96
CA GLY A 358 -2.63 -14.00 -26.74
C GLY A 358 -2.13 -12.61 -26.33
N VAL A 359 -2.64 -12.03 -25.25
CA VAL A 359 -2.28 -10.68 -24.81
C VAL A 359 -0.93 -10.70 -24.10
N TRP A 360 -0.02 -9.80 -24.47
CA TRP A 360 1.24 -9.58 -23.78
C TRP A 360 1.06 -8.68 -22.56
N ILE A 361 1.71 -9.02 -21.45
CA ILE A 361 1.64 -8.23 -20.22
C ILE A 361 3.07 -7.93 -19.76
N LEU A 362 3.41 -6.64 -19.71
CA LEU A 362 4.67 -6.17 -19.14
C LEU A 362 4.37 -5.44 -17.84
N MET A 363 4.98 -5.89 -16.76
CA MET A 363 4.81 -5.35 -15.42
C MET A 363 6.14 -4.79 -14.91
N GLY A 364 6.16 -3.50 -14.60
CA GLY A 364 7.29 -2.81 -14.00
C GLY A 364 7.05 -2.58 -12.51
N GLN A 365 8.05 -2.86 -11.69
CA GLN A 365 8.16 -2.35 -10.33
C GLN A 365 9.27 -1.32 -10.23
N GLY A 366 9.11 -0.32 -9.38
CA GLY A 366 10.22 0.56 -9.03
C GLY A 366 11.36 -0.24 -8.39
N THR A 367 12.61 0.01 -8.80
CA THR A 367 13.80 -0.55 -8.17
C THR A 367 13.82 -0.16 -6.68
N VAL A 368 13.66 -1.14 -5.80
CA VAL A 368 13.94 -0.97 -4.37
C VAL A 368 15.43 -1.24 -4.22
N SER A 369 16.22 -0.25 -3.78
CA SER A 369 17.66 -0.43 -3.60
C SER A 369 17.92 -1.60 -2.65
N GLU A 370 18.45 -2.70 -3.18
CA GLU A 370 18.85 -3.90 -2.45
C GLU A 370 20.04 -3.57 -1.55
N GLU A 371 19.81 -3.09 -0.34
CA GLU A 371 20.85 -3.09 0.70
C GLU A 371 20.22 -3.05 2.09
N LEU A 372 19.56 -4.14 2.48
CA LEU A 372 19.36 -4.53 3.88
C LEU A 372 19.02 -6.03 4.09
N SER A 373 19.30 -6.90 3.12
CA SER A 373 19.07 -8.33 3.30
C SER A 373 20.23 -9.14 2.74
N GLU A 374 20.94 -9.86 3.61
CA GLU A 374 21.89 -10.91 3.25
C GLU A 374 21.21 -12.11 2.53
N ASN A 375 19.89 -12.06 2.36
CA ASN A 375 19.10 -13.02 1.59
C ASN A 375 18.28 -12.29 0.53
N PRO A 376 18.31 -12.67 -0.75
CA PRO A 376 17.37 -12.13 -1.73
C PRO A 376 15.94 -12.32 -1.21
N PRO A 377 15.06 -11.30 -1.29
CA PRO A 377 13.69 -11.44 -0.83
C PRO A 377 13.04 -12.61 -1.57
N ILE A 378 12.47 -13.57 -0.83
CA ILE A 378 11.72 -14.68 -1.42
C ILE A 378 10.60 -14.06 -2.23
N LEU A 379 10.60 -14.26 -3.56
CA LEU A 379 9.52 -13.77 -4.42
C LEU A 379 8.18 -14.26 -3.84
N PRO A 380 7.24 -13.33 -3.53
CA PRO A 380 5.90 -13.69 -3.09
C PRO A 380 5.27 -14.76 -3.99
N GLU A 381 4.57 -15.72 -3.40
CA GLU A 381 4.01 -16.89 -4.11
C GLU A 381 3.18 -16.51 -5.35
N TRP A 382 2.47 -15.38 -5.30
CA TRP A 382 1.65 -14.89 -6.40
C TRP A 382 2.48 -14.36 -7.58
N LEU A 383 3.65 -13.76 -7.35
CA LEU A 383 4.56 -13.33 -8.42
C LEU A 383 5.15 -14.55 -9.14
N THR A 384 5.50 -15.59 -8.37
CA THR A 384 5.93 -16.89 -8.93
C THR A 384 4.83 -17.53 -9.77
N LYS A 385 3.56 -17.46 -9.33
CA LYS A 385 2.42 -17.93 -10.11
C LYS A 385 2.25 -17.15 -11.42
N LEU A 386 2.38 -15.82 -11.39
CA LEU A 386 2.30 -14.98 -12.58
C LEU A 386 3.44 -15.27 -13.58
N ALA A 387 4.68 -15.37 -13.10
CA ALA A 387 5.85 -15.68 -13.93
C ALA A 387 5.78 -17.10 -14.55
N ALA A 388 5.03 -18.00 -13.92
CA ALA A 388 4.77 -19.34 -14.45
C ALA A 388 3.70 -19.36 -15.56
N VAL A 389 2.93 -18.28 -15.76
CA VAL A 389 1.92 -18.21 -16.83
C VAL A 389 2.62 -18.09 -18.18
N LYS A 390 2.44 -19.12 -19.03
CA LYS A 390 3.05 -19.18 -20.36
C LYS A 390 2.05 -18.91 -21.49
N THR A 391 2.55 -18.41 -22.61
CA THR A 391 1.83 -18.40 -23.89
C THR A 391 1.64 -19.83 -24.40
N ALA A 392 0.85 -20.02 -25.46
CA ALA A 392 0.68 -21.32 -26.09
C ALA A 392 1.99 -21.87 -26.69
N GLU A 393 2.93 -20.99 -26.98
CA GLU A 393 4.27 -21.26 -27.52
C GLU A 393 5.31 -21.49 -26.40
N GLY A 394 4.89 -21.45 -25.14
CA GLY A 394 5.74 -21.72 -23.97
C GLY A 394 6.55 -20.53 -23.47
N LEU A 395 6.34 -19.32 -24.02
CA LEU A 395 7.03 -18.11 -23.57
C LEU A 395 6.42 -17.55 -22.29
N SER A 396 7.21 -16.87 -21.46
CA SER A 396 6.66 -16.14 -20.31
C SER A 396 5.83 -14.96 -20.80
N ALA A 397 4.51 -15.04 -20.65
CA ALA A 397 3.60 -14.04 -21.20
C ALA A 397 3.49 -12.79 -20.31
N ILE A 398 3.91 -12.95 -19.05
CA ILE A 398 3.98 -11.89 -18.05
C ILE A 398 5.46 -11.70 -17.71
N GLN A 399 5.99 -10.54 -18.05
CA GLN A 399 7.35 -10.14 -17.71
C GLN A 399 7.28 -9.19 -16.54
N ILE A 400 7.91 -9.55 -15.43
CA ILE A 400 7.98 -8.72 -14.22
C ILE A 400 9.41 -8.18 -14.13
N LEU A 401 9.54 -6.86 -14.13
CA LEU A 401 10.81 -6.18 -14.32
C LEU A 401 10.98 -5.07 -13.30
N GLU A 402 12.21 -4.88 -12.87
CA GLU A 402 12.61 -3.68 -12.14
C GLU A 402 12.90 -2.56 -13.13
N LEU A 403 12.21 -1.45 -12.94
CA LEU A 403 12.34 -0.22 -13.71
C LEU A 403 12.68 0.93 -12.75
N GLU A 404 13.07 2.07 -13.32
CA GLU A 404 13.31 3.27 -12.53
C GLU A 404 12.08 3.66 -11.68
N GLN A 405 12.34 4.18 -10.49
CA GLN A 405 11.29 4.45 -9.52
C GLN A 405 10.60 5.80 -9.78
N PHE A 406 9.28 5.76 -9.96
CA PHE A 406 8.37 6.90 -9.97
C PHE A 406 7.14 6.59 -9.13
N HIS A 407 6.46 7.62 -8.62
CA HIS A 407 5.41 7.46 -7.61
C HIS A 407 4.03 7.12 -8.19
N ALA A 408 3.83 7.33 -9.49
CA ALA A 408 2.56 7.10 -10.16
C ALA A 408 2.31 5.62 -10.40
N LYS A 409 1.04 5.25 -10.51
CA LYS A 409 0.61 3.92 -10.96
C LYS A 409 -0.06 4.09 -12.28
N GLU A 410 0.44 3.36 -13.25
CA GLU A 410 0.09 3.58 -14.64
C GLU A 410 -0.21 2.25 -15.28
N VAL A 411 -1.37 2.16 -15.94
CA VAL A 411 -1.72 1.01 -16.77
C VAL A 411 -2.11 1.52 -18.14
N VAL A 412 -1.47 0.99 -19.19
CA VAL A 412 -1.81 1.27 -20.58
C VAL A 412 -2.28 -0.02 -21.22
N ILE A 413 -3.48 0.00 -21.81
CA ILE A 413 -4.11 -1.14 -22.48
C ILE A 413 -4.23 -0.82 -23.97
N ASP A 414 -3.63 -1.65 -24.81
CA ASP A 414 -3.67 -1.61 -26.28
C ASP A 414 -3.37 -0.24 -26.92
N ARG A 415 -2.65 0.65 -26.21
CA ARG A 415 -2.45 2.06 -26.60
C ARG A 415 -3.77 2.84 -26.81
N GLN A 416 -4.85 2.37 -26.20
CA GLN A 416 -6.21 2.92 -26.35
C GLN A 416 -6.83 3.39 -25.04
N ILE A 417 -6.40 2.80 -23.92
CA ILE A 417 -6.90 3.17 -22.59
C ILE A 417 -5.70 3.36 -21.67
N TYR A 418 -5.69 4.47 -20.95
CA TYR A 418 -4.72 4.76 -19.91
C TYR A 418 -5.46 4.88 -18.58
N VAL A 419 -5.02 4.13 -17.58
CA VAL A 419 -5.55 4.14 -16.23
C VAL A 419 -4.45 4.61 -15.29
N CYS A 420 -4.73 5.63 -14.48
CA CYS A 420 -3.73 6.21 -13.57
C CYS A 420 -4.28 6.67 -12.23
N SER A 421 -3.42 6.63 -11.21
CA SER A 421 -3.71 7.12 -9.86
C SER A 421 -2.45 7.64 -9.15
N ALA A 422 -2.68 8.46 -8.12
CA ALA A 422 -1.63 8.93 -7.21
C ALA A 422 -1.31 7.92 -6.07
N PRO A 423 -2.26 7.17 -5.45
CA PRO A 423 -1.96 6.08 -4.49
C PRO A 423 -2.41 4.65 -4.93
N ASN A 424 -2.08 3.62 -4.11
CA ASN A 424 -1.88 2.17 -4.40
C ASN A 424 -3.17 1.32 -4.46
N TRP A 425 -4.01 1.52 -5.47
CA TRP A 425 -5.28 0.80 -5.63
C TRP A 425 -5.17 -0.70 -6.02
N LEU A 426 -4.00 -1.21 -6.42
CA LEU A 426 -3.83 -2.64 -6.73
C LEU A 426 -3.78 -3.55 -5.48
N THR A 427 -3.93 -2.96 -4.29
CA THR A 427 -3.94 -3.63 -2.97
C THR A 427 -5.33 -3.94 -2.41
N TYR A 428 -6.43 -3.58 -3.10
CA TYR A 428 -7.78 -3.77 -2.56
C TYR A 428 -8.19 -5.25 -2.52
N GLY A 429 -7.91 -5.90 -1.39
CA GLY A 429 -8.45 -7.20 -0.98
C GLY A 429 -9.88 -7.14 -0.45
N GLY A 430 -10.72 -6.22 -0.95
CA GLY A 430 -12.15 -6.13 -0.60
C GLY A 430 -12.52 -5.66 0.82
N ASP A 431 -11.60 -5.73 1.79
CA ASP A 431 -11.88 -5.50 3.21
C ASP A 431 -11.32 -4.18 3.81
N CYS A 432 -10.71 -3.32 2.99
CA CYS A 432 -10.16 -2.04 3.45
C CYS A 432 -11.22 -0.91 3.40
N LEU A 433 -11.32 -0.13 4.48
CA LEU A 433 -12.16 1.08 4.55
C LEU A 433 -11.73 2.13 3.50
N PRO A 434 -12.67 2.93 2.97
CA PRO A 434 -12.39 3.88 1.89
C PRO A 434 -11.37 4.96 2.30
N GLN A 435 -10.29 5.12 1.53
CA GLN A 435 -9.17 6.04 1.75
C GLN A 435 -9.23 7.33 0.90
N GLY A 436 -10.26 7.48 0.05
CA GLY A 436 -10.43 8.67 -0.78
C GLY A 436 -9.55 8.70 -2.02
N GLU A 437 -9.19 7.53 -2.57
CA GLU A 437 -8.40 7.42 -3.78
C GLU A 437 -9.16 7.88 -5.03
N SER A 438 -8.44 8.49 -5.98
CA SER A 438 -8.96 8.90 -7.29
C SER A 438 -8.26 8.11 -8.38
N LEU A 439 -9.01 7.24 -9.08
CA LEU A 439 -8.54 6.51 -10.25
C LEU A 439 -9.12 7.17 -11.51
N TYR A 440 -8.27 7.51 -12.46
CA TYR A 440 -8.70 8.09 -13.73
C TYR A 440 -8.61 7.04 -14.84
N GLN A 441 -9.69 6.90 -15.61
CA GLN A 441 -9.67 6.20 -16.89
C GLN A 441 -9.68 7.23 -18.02
N VAL A 442 -8.68 7.15 -18.88
CA VAL A 442 -8.38 8.13 -19.92
C VAL A 442 -8.42 7.45 -21.28
N THR A 443 -9.18 8.01 -22.21
CA THR A 443 -9.28 7.62 -23.63
C THR A 443 -8.81 8.74 -24.57
N VAL A 444 -8.14 9.78 -24.04
CA VAL A 444 -7.59 10.91 -24.81
C VAL A 444 -6.30 10.48 -25.52
N PRO A 445 -6.26 10.47 -26.87
CA PRO A 445 -5.13 9.89 -27.63
C PRO A 445 -3.76 10.49 -27.29
N GLU A 446 -3.68 11.81 -27.13
CA GLU A 446 -2.42 12.51 -26.82
C GLU A 446 -1.84 12.09 -25.47
N ILE A 447 -2.69 12.00 -24.44
CA ILE A 447 -2.28 11.59 -23.09
C ILE A 447 -1.86 10.12 -23.08
N ILE A 448 -2.62 9.26 -23.77
CA ILE A 448 -2.29 7.83 -23.88
C ILE A 448 -0.97 7.64 -24.62
N SER A 449 -0.76 8.38 -25.71
CA SER A 449 0.49 8.32 -26.48
C SER A 449 1.68 8.72 -25.61
N ALA A 450 1.57 9.80 -24.82
CA ALA A 450 2.60 10.23 -23.90
C ALA A 450 2.88 9.19 -22.79
N ALA A 451 1.83 8.62 -22.19
CA ALA A 451 1.97 7.57 -21.18
C ALA A 451 2.61 6.29 -21.74
N TYR A 452 2.15 5.86 -22.92
CA TYR A 452 2.70 4.69 -23.61
C TYR A 452 4.17 4.90 -23.96
N GLN A 453 4.52 6.04 -24.58
CA GLN A 453 5.91 6.35 -24.95
C GLN A 453 6.81 6.28 -23.72
N PHE A 454 6.44 6.99 -22.65
CA PHE A 454 7.19 6.97 -21.40
C PHE A 454 7.42 5.55 -20.87
N LEU A 455 6.35 4.78 -20.63
CA LEU A 455 6.48 3.41 -20.10
C LEU A 455 7.25 2.49 -21.05
N SER A 456 6.95 2.53 -22.35
CA SER A 456 7.61 1.69 -23.35
C SER A 456 9.11 1.95 -23.43
N THR A 457 9.55 3.22 -23.29
CA THR A 457 10.97 3.57 -23.25
C THR A 457 11.66 2.94 -22.03
N GLN A 458 11.04 2.94 -20.86
CA GLN A 458 11.64 2.32 -19.66
C GLN A 458 11.77 0.80 -19.83
N PHE A 459 10.72 0.13 -20.34
CA PHE A 459 10.79 -1.29 -20.66
C PHE A 459 11.84 -1.60 -21.73
N GLN A 460 11.95 -0.76 -22.75
CA GLN A 460 12.95 -0.89 -23.81
C GLN A 460 14.38 -0.75 -23.26
N GLN A 461 14.66 0.29 -22.48
CA GLN A 461 15.97 0.48 -21.85
C GLN A 461 16.35 -0.72 -20.98
N ARG A 462 15.39 -1.28 -20.22
CA ARG A 462 15.63 -2.49 -19.43
C ARG A 462 15.92 -3.69 -20.33
N ALA A 463 15.19 -3.88 -21.42
CA ALA A 463 15.45 -4.94 -22.39
C ALA A 463 16.85 -4.81 -23.03
N GLU A 464 17.26 -3.60 -23.39
CA GLU A 464 18.60 -3.32 -23.92
C GLU A 464 19.69 -3.63 -22.89
N SER A 465 19.50 -3.22 -21.62
CA SER A 465 20.42 -3.56 -20.53
C SER A 465 20.56 -5.07 -20.34
N LEU A 466 19.44 -5.81 -20.30
CA LEU A 466 19.44 -7.27 -20.16
C LEU A 466 20.09 -7.96 -21.36
N TRP A 467 19.91 -7.42 -22.56
CA TRP A 467 20.55 -7.92 -23.77
C TRP A 467 22.06 -7.76 -23.74
N GLN A 468 22.56 -6.58 -23.35
CA GLN A 468 24.00 -6.34 -23.22
C GLN A 468 24.64 -7.23 -22.15
N GLU A 469 23.94 -7.45 -21.04
CA GLU A 469 24.36 -8.40 -20.02
C GLU A 469 24.40 -9.82 -20.58
N ALA A 470 23.34 -10.26 -21.25
CA ALA A 470 23.24 -11.58 -21.89
C ALA A 470 24.37 -11.83 -22.90
N ILE A 471 24.74 -10.85 -23.73
CA ILE A 471 25.88 -10.96 -24.65
C ILE A 471 27.19 -11.16 -23.87
N THR A 472 27.38 -10.38 -22.79
CA THR A 472 28.61 -10.39 -22.00
C THR A 472 28.78 -11.69 -21.23
N THR A 473 27.69 -12.24 -20.68
CA THR A 473 27.68 -13.45 -19.85
C THR A 473 27.38 -14.73 -20.65
N GLN A 474 26.94 -14.60 -21.91
CA GLN A 474 26.37 -15.67 -22.73
C GLN A 474 25.16 -16.34 -22.06
N ASP A 475 24.34 -15.56 -21.35
CA ASP A 475 23.15 -16.05 -20.66
C ASP A 475 21.91 -16.02 -21.58
N GLU A 476 21.52 -17.21 -22.06
CA GLU A 476 20.35 -17.41 -22.91
C GLU A 476 19.03 -17.03 -22.23
N SER A 477 18.93 -17.16 -20.90
CA SER A 477 17.74 -16.79 -20.14
C SER A 477 17.52 -15.29 -20.15
N LEU A 478 18.58 -14.50 -19.92
CA LEU A 478 18.53 -13.03 -20.01
C LEU A 478 18.20 -12.57 -21.43
N ALA A 479 18.79 -13.21 -22.45
CA ALA A 479 18.48 -12.95 -23.84
C ALA A 479 16.99 -13.23 -24.16
N THR A 480 16.46 -14.36 -23.69
CA THR A 480 15.04 -14.74 -23.86
C THR A 480 14.10 -13.72 -23.24
N ILE A 481 14.42 -13.21 -22.04
CA ILE A 481 13.64 -12.17 -21.36
C ILE A 481 13.67 -10.90 -22.20
N SER A 482 14.84 -10.44 -22.64
CA SER A 482 14.98 -9.24 -23.47
C SER A 482 14.16 -9.32 -24.77
N LEU A 483 14.30 -10.44 -25.51
CA LEU A 483 13.53 -10.69 -26.73
C LEU A 483 12.01 -10.68 -26.45
N SER A 484 11.58 -11.28 -25.34
CA SER A 484 10.17 -11.30 -24.94
C SER A 484 9.62 -9.91 -24.63
N ILE A 485 10.43 -9.02 -24.04
CA ILE A 485 10.05 -7.62 -23.79
C ILE A 485 9.86 -6.87 -25.11
N TRP A 486 10.83 -6.97 -26.03
CA TRP A 486 10.69 -6.38 -27.37
C TRP A 486 9.47 -6.95 -28.10
N GLY A 487 9.23 -8.26 -28.00
CA GLY A 487 8.01 -8.91 -28.49
C GLY A 487 6.74 -8.27 -27.95
N GLY A 488 6.64 -8.13 -26.63
CA GLY A 488 5.50 -7.49 -25.97
C GLY A 488 5.29 -6.03 -26.39
N LEU A 489 6.37 -5.28 -26.63
CA LEU A 489 6.35 -3.90 -27.14
C LEU A 489 6.02 -3.77 -28.64
N GLY A 490 5.93 -4.89 -29.37
CA GLY A 490 5.74 -4.91 -30.82
C GLY A 490 7.01 -4.57 -31.62
N MET A 491 8.18 -4.74 -31.02
CA MET A 491 9.50 -4.43 -31.58
C MET A 491 10.21 -5.68 -32.12
N THR A 492 9.46 -6.57 -32.77
CA THR A 492 9.96 -7.87 -33.26
C THR A 492 11.07 -7.73 -34.32
N GLU A 493 11.06 -6.64 -35.09
CA GLU A 493 12.13 -6.31 -36.04
C GLU A 493 13.46 -6.04 -35.34
N ILE A 494 13.43 -5.25 -34.25
CA ILE A 494 14.63 -4.93 -33.46
C ILE A 494 15.17 -6.20 -32.81
N ALA A 495 14.29 -7.05 -32.28
CA ALA A 495 14.67 -8.34 -31.71
C ALA A 495 15.40 -9.23 -32.74
N LEU A 496 14.90 -9.30 -33.98
CA LEU A 496 15.56 -10.06 -35.05
C LEU A 496 16.92 -9.44 -35.40
N GLN A 497 16.98 -8.12 -35.59
CA GLN A 497 18.21 -7.43 -35.95
C GLN A 497 19.30 -7.65 -34.90
N GLN A 498 18.96 -7.60 -33.62
CA GLN A 498 19.92 -7.84 -32.54
C GLN A 498 20.49 -9.27 -32.55
N ILE A 499 19.66 -10.27 -32.81
CA ILE A 499 20.12 -11.67 -32.99
C ILE A 499 21.13 -11.74 -34.14
N GLN A 500 20.86 -11.05 -35.25
CA GLN A 500 21.70 -11.05 -36.44
C GLN A 500 23.03 -10.34 -36.22
N ASP A 501 22.99 -9.14 -35.64
CA ASP A 501 24.18 -8.31 -35.40
C ASP A 501 25.18 -9.02 -34.48
N GLN A 502 24.70 -9.86 -33.56
CA GLN A 502 25.53 -10.65 -32.65
C GLN A 502 25.82 -12.07 -33.16
N GLY A 503 25.21 -12.49 -34.28
CA GLY A 503 25.35 -13.85 -34.81
C GLY A 503 24.81 -14.96 -33.89
N TRP A 504 23.86 -14.65 -33.01
CA TRP A 504 23.35 -15.57 -31.98
C TRP A 504 22.13 -16.36 -32.48
N LEU A 505 22.31 -17.09 -33.59
CA LEU A 505 21.23 -17.76 -34.32
C LEU A 505 20.48 -18.82 -33.49
N GLU A 506 21.08 -19.34 -32.41
CA GLU A 506 20.45 -20.21 -31.42
C GLU A 506 19.19 -19.60 -30.81
N LEU A 507 19.05 -18.28 -30.81
CA LEU A 507 17.86 -17.58 -30.32
C LEU A 507 16.73 -17.44 -31.36
N LEU A 508 16.96 -17.84 -32.62
CA LEU A 508 15.97 -17.74 -33.69
C LEU A 508 14.66 -18.51 -33.39
N PRO A 509 14.68 -19.73 -32.79
CA PRO A 509 13.46 -20.41 -32.37
C PRO A 509 12.64 -19.60 -31.35
N ILE A 510 13.31 -18.90 -30.42
CA ILE A 510 12.66 -18.04 -29.43
C ILE A 510 12.00 -16.85 -30.13
N TRP A 511 12.72 -16.21 -31.06
CA TRP A 511 12.16 -15.13 -31.88
C TRP A 511 10.94 -15.59 -32.68
N LEU A 512 10.96 -16.79 -33.27
CA LEU A 512 9.82 -17.34 -34.00
C LEU A 512 8.60 -17.57 -33.11
N LYS A 513 8.80 -18.02 -31.86
CA LYS A 513 7.71 -18.13 -30.87
C LYS A 513 7.11 -16.75 -30.56
N ILE A 514 7.95 -15.71 -30.46
CA ILE A 514 7.50 -14.32 -30.28
C ILE A 514 6.70 -13.85 -31.51
N ALA A 515 7.21 -14.09 -32.71
CA ALA A 515 6.54 -13.74 -33.97
C ALA A 515 5.20 -14.47 -34.12
N CYS A 516 5.14 -15.76 -33.79
CA CYS A 516 3.92 -16.57 -33.78
C CYS A 516 2.86 -15.96 -32.86
N GLN A 517 3.24 -15.60 -31.63
CA GLN A 517 2.37 -14.91 -30.69
C GLN A 517 1.93 -13.53 -31.21
N GLY A 518 2.85 -12.75 -31.78
CA GLY A 518 2.56 -11.45 -32.39
C GLY A 518 1.57 -11.53 -33.56
N LEU A 519 1.62 -12.59 -34.36
CA LEU A 519 0.66 -12.86 -35.44
C LEU A 519 -0.73 -13.18 -34.87
N ARG A 520 -0.80 -13.99 -33.81
CA ARG A 520 -2.07 -14.32 -33.13
C ARG A 520 -2.70 -13.10 -32.48
N SER A 521 -1.88 -12.27 -31.86
CA SER A 521 -2.31 -11.02 -31.23
C SER A 521 -2.46 -9.89 -32.24
N GLN A 522 -2.19 -10.07 -33.55
CA GLN A 522 -2.23 -9.01 -34.56
C GLN A 522 -1.28 -7.82 -34.30
N GLN A 523 -0.29 -7.98 -33.41
CA GLN A 523 0.79 -7.00 -33.26
C GLN A 523 1.84 -7.10 -34.38
N LEU A 524 1.96 -8.29 -35.00
CA LEU A 524 2.80 -8.53 -36.16
C LEU A 524 1.91 -8.82 -37.37
N SER A 525 2.15 -8.13 -38.48
CA SER A 525 1.47 -8.42 -39.74
C SER A 525 2.05 -9.67 -40.39
N SER A 526 1.20 -10.46 -41.03
CA SER A 526 1.60 -11.68 -41.74
C SER A 526 2.50 -11.42 -42.96
N ASP A 527 2.52 -10.19 -43.46
CA ASP A 527 3.41 -9.71 -44.54
C ASP A 527 4.63 -8.94 -44.02
N SER A 528 4.91 -9.02 -42.71
CA SER A 528 6.03 -8.30 -42.08
C SER A 528 7.36 -8.55 -42.79
N PRO A 529 8.18 -7.50 -43.04
CA PRO A 529 9.52 -7.66 -43.59
C PRO A 529 10.41 -8.54 -42.70
N SER A 530 10.19 -8.52 -41.38
CA SER A 530 10.94 -9.35 -40.43
C SER A 530 10.78 -10.85 -40.69
N LEU A 531 9.61 -11.31 -41.16
CA LEU A 531 9.37 -12.72 -41.48
C LEU A 531 10.16 -13.13 -42.73
N ASN A 532 10.17 -12.29 -43.76
CA ASN A 532 10.98 -12.54 -44.96
C ASN A 532 12.48 -12.52 -44.66
N GLN A 533 12.91 -11.60 -43.80
CA GLN A 533 14.29 -11.53 -43.34
C GLN A 533 14.68 -12.81 -42.58
N ALA A 534 13.85 -13.27 -41.64
CA ALA A 534 14.10 -14.52 -40.92
C ALA A 534 14.12 -15.76 -41.84
N LEU A 535 13.23 -15.82 -42.85
CA LEU A 535 13.23 -16.90 -43.85
C LEU A 535 14.54 -16.93 -44.65
N SER A 536 15.09 -15.76 -45.01
CA SER A 536 16.35 -15.69 -45.77
C SER A 536 17.55 -16.26 -45.01
N GLN A 537 17.50 -16.23 -43.68
CA GLN A 537 18.57 -16.76 -42.82
C GLN A 537 18.64 -18.29 -42.78
N LEU A 538 17.59 -18.99 -43.21
CA LEU A 538 17.62 -20.45 -43.25
C LEU A 538 18.75 -20.98 -44.13
N SER A 539 19.11 -20.23 -45.17
CA SER A 539 20.23 -20.54 -46.07
C SER A 539 21.60 -20.58 -45.37
N GLU A 540 21.74 -19.90 -44.23
CA GLU A 540 22.99 -19.84 -43.43
C GLU A 540 23.12 -21.00 -42.45
N LEU A 541 22.02 -21.69 -42.13
CA LEU A 541 21.98 -22.78 -41.16
C LEU A 541 22.38 -24.12 -41.78
N THR A 542 23.01 -24.98 -40.99
CA THR A 542 23.35 -26.36 -41.38
C THR A 542 22.42 -27.37 -40.70
N PRO A 543 22.29 -28.60 -41.25
CA PRO A 543 21.50 -29.67 -40.60
C PRO A 543 22.04 -30.10 -39.22
N ASP A 544 23.27 -29.74 -38.87
CA ASP A 544 23.88 -30.02 -37.56
C ASP A 544 23.64 -28.89 -36.53
N PHE A 545 22.73 -27.96 -36.81
CA PHE A 545 22.43 -26.82 -35.94
C PHE A 545 21.86 -27.29 -34.58
N PRO A 546 22.40 -26.84 -33.43
CA PRO A 546 22.04 -27.37 -32.11
C PRO A 546 20.54 -27.30 -31.76
N GLU A 547 19.85 -26.27 -32.23
CA GLU A 547 18.43 -26.01 -31.93
C GLU A 547 17.50 -26.32 -33.12
N LEU A 548 17.93 -27.20 -34.04
CA LEU A 548 17.21 -27.45 -35.29
C LEU A 548 15.79 -27.97 -35.09
N ASP A 549 15.57 -28.86 -34.11
CA ASP A 549 14.24 -29.39 -33.81
C ASP A 549 13.28 -28.28 -33.34
N SER A 550 13.77 -27.44 -32.41
CA SER A 550 13.04 -26.28 -31.88
C SER A 550 12.73 -25.27 -32.99
N LEU A 551 13.68 -25.02 -33.88
CA LEU A 551 13.53 -24.17 -35.06
C LEU A 551 12.45 -24.71 -36.01
N CYS A 552 12.50 -26.01 -36.32
CA CYS A 552 11.54 -26.66 -37.22
C CYS A 552 10.12 -26.58 -36.68
N GLU A 553 9.95 -26.86 -35.39
CA GLU A 553 8.65 -26.74 -34.73
C GLU A 553 8.13 -25.29 -34.78
N ALA A 554 8.98 -24.32 -34.45
CA ALA A 554 8.58 -22.92 -34.43
C ALA A 554 8.17 -22.40 -35.82
N TRP A 555 8.89 -22.75 -36.89
CA TRP A 555 8.51 -22.38 -38.25
C TRP A 555 7.20 -23.02 -38.70
N ARG A 556 6.97 -24.30 -38.38
CA ARG A 556 5.68 -24.97 -38.64
C ARG A 556 4.52 -24.21 -37.99
N GLN A 557 4.69 -23.82 -36.72
CA GLN A 557 3.69 -23.04 -36.00
C GLN A 557 3.43 -21.67 -36.66
N VAL A 558 4.49 -20.92 -37.00
CA VAL A 558 4.37 -19.61 -37.68
C VAL A 558 3.64 -19.75 -39.01
N MET A 559 4.05 -20.70 -39.86
CA MET A 559 3.44 -20.91 -41.17
C MET A 559 1.98 -21.34 -41.06
N GLY A 560 1.66 -22.19 -40.08
CA GLY A 560 0.29 -22.57 -39.80
C GLY A 560 -0.58 -21.38 -39.37
N VAL A 561 -0.07 -20.50 -38.50
CA VAL A 561 -0.79 -19.29 -38.06
C VAL A 561 -1.03 -18.34 -39.24
N ILE A 562 -0.01 -18.07 -40.06
CA ILE A 562 -0.15 -17.24 -41.26
C ILE A 562 -1.19 -17.86 -42.20
N ALA A 563 -1.11 -19.17 -42.47
CA ALA A 563 -2.04 -19.85 -43.35
C ALA A 563 -3.49 -19.83 -42.86
N SER A 564 -3.70 -19.80 -41.54
CA SER A 564 -5.04 -19.73 -40.95
C SER A 564 -5.73 -18.38 -41.20
N GLY A 565 -4.95 -17.30 -41.33
CA GLY A 565 -5.45 -15.97 -41.70
C GLY A 565 -5.46 -15.73 -43.22
N ASP A 566 -4.37 -16.08 -43.90
CA ASP A 566 -4.20 -15.92 -45.35
C ASP A 566 -3.33 -17.05 -45.93
N ARG A 567 -4.00 -18.08 -46.46
CA ARG A 567 -3.36 -19.21 -47.15
C ARG A 567 -2.54 -18.77 -48.36
N THR A 568 -3.00 -17.77 -49.10
CA THR A 568 -2.32 -17.32 -50.32
C THR A 568 -1.00 -16.64 -49.98
N LEU A 569 -0.99 -15.83 -48.93
CA LEU A 569 0.24 -15.22 -48.42
C LEU A 569 1.22 -16.27 -47.87
N ALA A 570 0.76 -17.27 -47.13
CA ALA A 570 1.60 -18.36 -46.65
C ALA A 570 2.31 -19.09 -47.80
N LEU A 571 1.60 -19.37 -48.90
CA LEU A 571 2.19 -19.97 -50.10
C LEU A 571 3.20 -19.03 -50.79
N LYS A 572 2.94 -17.72 -50.78
CA LYS A 572 3.85 -16.73 -51.37
C LYS A 572 5.18 -16.64 -50.59
N LEU A 573 5.16 -16.82 -49.27
CA LEU A 573 6.37 -16.84 -48.43
C LEU A 573 7.24 -18.07 -48.70
N LEU A 574 6.64 -19.21 -49.07
CA LEU A 574 7.33 -20.44 -49.48
C LEU A 574 7.77 -20.38 -50.95
N SER A 575 8.62 -19.40 -51.28
CA SER A 575 9.29 -19.35 -52.59
C SER A 575 10.14 -20.61 -52.83
N GLU A 576 10.53 -20.87 -54.08
CA GLU A 576 11.33 -22.04 -54.44
C GLU A 576 12.60 -22.19 -53.58
N ALA A 577 13.31 -21.07 -53.32
CA ALA A 577 14.51 -21.07 -52.49
C ALA A 577 14.20 -21.43 -51.03
N VAL A 578 13.15 -20.81 -50.47
CA VAL A 578 12.72 -21.07 -49.08
C VAL A 578 12.24 -22.52 -48.92
N TRP A 579 11.54 -23.06 -49.92
CA TRP A 579 11.08 -24.45 -49.91
C TRP A 579 12.25 -25.45 -49.93
N GLN A 580 13.30 -25.16 -50.70
CA GLN A 580 14.54 -25.95 -50.68
C GLN A 580 15.20 -25.92 -49.29
N ASP A 581 15.21 -24.77 -48.61
CA ASP A 581 15.72 -24.71 -47.25
C ASP A 581 14.83 -25.45 -46.25
N PHE A 582 13.51 -25.36 -46.38
CA PHE A 582 12.56 -26.09 -45.52
C PHE A 582 12.73 -27.61 -45.63
N THR A 583 12.98 -28.12 -46.84
CA THR A 583 13.23 -29.55 -47.07
C THR A 583 14.63 -29.95 -46.59
N ARG A 584 15.66 -29.15 -46.89
CA ARG A 584 17.05 -29.38 -46.47
C ARG A 584 17.22 -29.42 -44.95
N LEU A 585 16.50 -28.56 -44.22
CA LEU A 585 16.56 -28.45 -42.76
C LEU A 585 15.55 -29.35 -42.03
N GLY A 586 14.71 -30.08 -42.76
CA GLY A 586 13.69 -30.97 -42.15
C GLY A 586 12.48 -30.24 -41.55
N ILE A 587 12.30 -28.95 -41.84
CA ILE A 587 11.09 -28.19 -41.46
C ILE A 587 9.88 -28.78 -42.17
N ALA A 588 9.99 -29.05 -43.47
CA ALA A 588 9.01 -29.88 -44.18
C ALA A 588 9.41 -31.37 -44.05
N PRO A 589 8.53 -32.25 -43.56
CA PRO A 589 8.80 -33.69 -43.55
C PRO A 589 9.09 -34.21 -44.96
N GLU A 590 9.99 -35.19 -45.09
CA GLU A 590 10.37 -35.79 -46.39
C GLU A 590 9.18 -36.37 -47.17
N THR A 591 8.08 -36.70 -46.48
CA THR A 591 6.84 -37.21 -47.08
C THR A 591 5.99 -36.14 -47.77
N ILE A 592 6.31 -34.85 -47.59
CA ILE A 592 5.54 -33.72 -48.13
C ILE A 592 6.30 -33.11 -49.31
N GLU A 593 5.80 -33.32 -50.52
CA GLU A 593 6.50 -32.96 -51.76
C GLU A 593 6.23 -31.50 -52.23
N SER A 594 5.24 -30.81 -51.67
CA SER A 594 4.89 -29.45 -52.11
C SER A 594 4.51 -28.49 -50.99
N PRO A 595 4.72 -27.16 -51.18
CA PRO A 595 4.27 -26.13 -50.25
C PRO A 595 2.77 -26.19 -49.94
N ASP A 596 1.92 -26.50 -50.92
CA ASP A 596 0.46 -26.55 -50.73
C ASP A 596 0.03 -27.70 -49.80
N THR A 597 0.66 -28.86 -49.96
CA THR A 597 0.44 -30.01 -49.08
C THR A 597 0.95 -29.75 -47.65
N PHE A 598 2.07 -29.04 -47.51
CA PHE A 598 2.62 -28.63 -46.21
C PHE A 598 1.67 -27.67 -45.49
N ILE A 599 1.24 -26.59 -46.15
CA ILE A 599 0.31 -25.63 -45.55
C ILE A 599 -1.01 -26.32 -45.16
N SER A 600 -1.48 -27.27 -45.97
CA SER A 600 -2.69 -28.04 -45.65
C SER A 600 -2.50 -28.96 -44.44
N SER A 601 -1.31 -29.55 -44.22
CA SER A 601 -1.03 -30.35 -43.03
C SER A 601 -0.98 -29.50 -41.76
N GLU A 602 -0.33 -28.33 -41.83
CA GLU A 602 -0.18 -27.45 -40.67
C GLU A 602 -1.53 -26.86 -40.23
N LEU A 603 -2.40 -26.50 -41.18
CA LEU A 603 -3.77 -26.09 -40.89
C LEU A 603 -4.59 -27.17 -40.17
N ALA A 604 -4.40 -28.44 -40.58
CA ALA A 604 -5.07 -29.58 -39.96
C ALA A 604 -4.58 -29.82 -38.52
N GLN A 605 -3.28 -29.66 -38.27
CA GLN A 605 -2.69 -29.80 -36.93
C GLN A 605 -3.13 -28.66 -35.99
N LEU A 606 -3.14 -27.41 -36.46
CA LEU A 606 -3.63 -26.27 -35.67
C LEU A 606 -5.09 -26.43 -35.26
N SER A 607 -5.93 -26.98 -36.14
CA SER A 607 -7.34 -27.24 -35.86
C SER A 607 -7.56 -28.33 -34.79
N GLN A 608 -6.59 -29.22 -34.58
CA GLN A 608 -6.64 -30.25 -33.54
C GLN A 608 -6.17 -29.73 -32.17
N ASN A 609 -5.31 -28.70 -32.15
CA ASN A 609 -4.69 -28.17 -30.94
C ASN A 609 -5.45 -26.98 -30.30
N GLN A 610 -6.53 -26.48 -30.89
CA GLN A 610 -7.37 -25.44 -30.27
C GLN A 610 -8.35 -26.01 -29.21
N PRO A 611 -8.44 -25.43 -28.00
CA PRO A 611 -9.44 -25.82 -27.02
C PRO A 611 -10.84 -25.47 -27.55
N ARG A 612 -11.72 -26.47 -27.67
CA ARG A 612 -13.13 -26.31 -28.07
C ARG A 612 -13.86 -25.37 -27.10
N VAL A 613 -13.94 -24.09 -27.41
CA VAL A 613 -14.87 -23.16 -26.77
C VAL A 613 -16.28 -23.57 -27.24
N LYS A 614 -17.04 -24.22 -26.35
CA LYS A 614 -18.46 -24.48 -26.60
C LYS A 614 -19.19 -23.14 -26.71
N SER A 615 -19.53 -22.72 -27.92
CA SER A 615 -20.47 -21.62 -28.12
C SER A 615 -21.83 -22.05 -27.57
N LYS A 616 -22.19 -21.53 -26.39
CA LYS A 616 -23.60 -21.51 -25.97
C LYS A 616 -24.28 -20.39 -26.74
N ASN A 617 -24.91 -20.75 -27.86
CA ASN A 617 -26.14 -20.06 -28.28
C ASN A 617 -26.96 -20.93 -29.22
N THR A 618 -28.00 -21.54 -28.67
CA THR A 618 -29.27 -21.72 -29.39
C THR A 618 -30.37 -21.81 -28.34
N GLN A 619 -31.06 -20.69 -28.13
CA GLN A 619 -32.37 -20.70 -27.48
C GLN A 619 -33.33 -21.56 -28.31
N PRO A 620 -34.07 -22.49 -27.71
CA PRO A 620 -35.09 -23.24 -28.43
C PRO A 620 -36.32 -22.34 -28.65
N GLN A 621 -36.71 -22.19 -29.92
CA GLN A 621 -37.99 -21.60 -30.32
C GLN A 621 -39.15 -22.27 -29.56
N LYS A 622 -39.87 -21.48 -28.76
CA LYS A 622 -41.13 -21.88 -28.13
C LYS A 622 -42.16 -22.21 -29.22
N ARG A 623 -42.60 -23.48 -29.24
CA ARG A 623 -43.82 -23.92 -29.92
C ARG A 623 -45.04 -23.30 -29.23
N SER A 624 -45.77 -22.44 -29.93
CA SER A 624 -47.14 -22.08 -29.59
C SER A 624 -48.07 -23.26 -29.90
N ARG A 625 -48.63 -23.90 -28.86
CA ARG A 625 -49.82 -24.74 -28.98
C ARG A 625 -51.02 -23.92 -28.55
N SER A 626 -51.84 -23.52 -29.51
CA SER A 626 -53.23 -23.14 -29.32
C SER A 626 -54.07 -24.41 -29.11
N LYS A 627 -54.78 -24.53 -27.99
CA LYS A 627 -56.05 -25.27 -27.87
C LYS A 627 -56.89 -24.65 -26.74
N SER A 628 -58.07 -24.17 -27.12
CA SER A 628 -59.39 -24.47 -26.51
C SER A 628 -59.33 -25.48 -25.35
N ASP A 629 -59.91 -25.27 -24.18
CA ASP A 629 -61.12 -24.52 -23.77
C ASP A 629 -60.88 -23.77 -22.44
#